data_AF-A0A935H9G8-F1
#
_entry.id   AF-A0A935H9G8-F1
#
_cell.length_a   1.000
_cell.length_b   1.000
_cell.length_c   1.000
_cell.angle_alpha   90.00
_cell.angle_beta   90.00
_cell.angle_gamma   90.00
#
_symmetry.space_group_name_H-M   'P 1'
#
loop_
_entity.id
_entity.type
_entity.pdbx_description
1 polymer ?
#
loop_
_entity_poly.entity_id
_entity_poly.type
_entity_poly.pdbx_seq_one_letter_code
_entity_poly.pdbx_strand_id
1 'polypeptide(L)'
;MQFTLSLPDGTKQVYTVTVKGADCITPAGKYTGVWIGSCVPSTGEAIGPTDHTIDKFTISPTSATTFTLAIDTVYYTNSTCNVVNGIRPTYVLNISILGNKAIAGGKTVDKVFYSRIGSSSFGNAIFYTNGAYLQLGDDAPFDAEGYPETLYPNQFNKL
;
A
#
# COMPACT_ATOMS: atom_id res chain seq x y z
N MET A 1 23.70 -10.22 -7.49
CA MET A 1 25.13 -10.05 -7.14
C MET A 1 25.87 -11.32 -7.51
N GLN A 2 27.09 -11.23 -8.04
CA GLN A 2 27.94 -12.39 -8.30
C GLN A 2 29.18 -12.33 -7.42
N PHE A 3 29.59 -13.49 -6.90
CA PHE A 3 30.91 -13.64 -6.31
C PHE A 3 31.50 -15.00 -6.68
N THR A 4 32.82 -15.01 -6.70
CA THR A 4 33.61 -16.18 -7.11
C THR A 4 34.31 -16.73 -5.87
N LEU A 5 34.06 -17.99 -5.56
CA LEU A 5 34.82 -18.71 -4.54
C LEU A 5 35.96 -19.47 -5.24
N SER A 6 37.18 -19.26 -4.76
CA SER A 6 38.33 -20.08 -5.17
C SER A 6 38.53 -21.19 -4.15
N LEU A 7 38.45 -22.43 -4.60
CA LEU A 7 38.71 -23.61 -3.78
C LEU A 7 40.23 -23.86 -3.65
N PRO A 8 40.69 -24.61 -2.63
CA PRO A 8 42.11 -24.88 -2.41
C PRO A 8 42.82 -25.62 -3.56
N ASP A 9 42.07 -26.32 -4.41
CA ASP A 9 42.54 -26.99 -5.62
C ASP A 9 42.68 -26.05 -6.83
N GLY A 10 42.43 -24.75 -6.64
CA GLY A 10 42.48 -23.73 -7.69
C GLY A 10 41.20 -23.61 -8.52
N THR A 11 40.20 -24.46 -8.27
CA THR A 11 38.91 -24.41 -8.96
C THR A 11 38.16 -23.14 -8.58
N LYS A 12 37.71 -22.37 -9.57
CA LYS A 12 36.85 -21.20 -9.36
C LYS A 12 35.39 -21.59 -9.58
N GLN A 13 34.57 -21.46 -8.55
CA GLN A 13 33.12 -21.60 -8.66
C GLN A 13 32.48 -20.21 -8.66
N VAL A 14 31.71 -19.93 -9.70
CA VAL A 14 30.96 -18.67 -9.84
C VAL A 14 29.56 -18.89 -9.28
N TYR A 15 29.22 -18.18 -8.21
CA TYR A 15 27.88 -18.20 -7.64
C TYR A 15 27.12 -16.96 -8.10
N THR A 16 25.98 -17.19 -8.76
CA THR A 16 25.04 -16.13 -9.09
C THR A 16 23.96 -16.08 -8.01
N VAL A 17 24.00 -15.04 -7.18
CA VAL A 17 22.90 -14.75 -6.25
C VAL A 17 21.87 -13.91 -7.00
N THR A 18 20.80 -14.57 -7.41
CA THR A 18 19.57 -13.90 -7.85
C THR A 18 18.79 -13.53 -6.61
N VAL A 19 18.90 -12.28 -6.16
CA VAL A 19 18.02 -11.77 -5.11
C VAL A 19 16.61 -11.71 -5.70
N LYS A 20 15.77 -12.70 -5.37
CA LYS A 20 14.33 -12.62 -5.63
C LYS A 20 13.73 -11.79 -4.51
N GLY A 21 13.86 -10.47 -4.64
CA GLY A 21 13.50 -9.52 -3.60
C GLY A 21 13.79 -8.10 -4.06
N ALA A 22 13.02 -7.63 -5.06
CA ALA A 22 12.92 -6.21 -5.37
C ALA A 22 12.19 -5.43 -4.24
N ASP A 23 11.65 -6.13 -3.24
CA ASP A 23 10.64 -5.60 -2.32
C ASP A 23 11.19 -4.67 -1.23
N CYS A 24 12.52 -4.45 -1.16
CA CYS A 24 13.12 -3.56 -0.15
C CYS A 24 14.07 -2.47 -0.69
N ILE A 25 14.25 -2.33 -2.01
CA ILE A 25 15.29 -1.40 -2.56
C ILE A 25 14.69 -0.19 -3.28
N THR A 26 13.38 -0.20 -3.57
CA THR A 26 12.74 0.89 -4.31
C THR A 26 11.74 1.66 -3.45
N PRO A 27 11.51 2.96 -3.74
CA PRO A 27 10.46 3.74 -3.09
C PRO A 27 9.08 3.07 -3.11
N ALA A 28 8.73 2.36 -4.19
CA ALA A 28 7.47 1.62 -4.29
C ALA A 28 7.49 0.28 -3.51
N GLY A 29 8.65 -0.38 -3.42
CA GLY A 29 8.80 -1.71 -2.81
C GLY A 29 8.36 -1.77 -1.34
N LYS A 30 8.52 -0.68 -0.58
CA LYS A 30 8.09 -0.63 0.83
C LYS A 30 6.59 -0.83 1.03
N TYR A 31 5.77 -0.64 -0.01
CA TYR A 31 4.32 -0.84 0.05
C TYR A 31 3.89 -2.24 -0.43
N THR A 32 4.80 -3.03 -1.01
CA THR A 32 4.46 -4.34 -1.58
C THR A 32 3.85 -5.27 -0.53
N GLY A 33 2.71 -5.86 -0.89
CA GLY A 33 2.01 -6.84 -0.07
C GLY A 33 0.52 -6.59 0.00
N VAL A 34 -0.11 -7.22 0.97
CA VAL A 34 -1.53 -7.08 1.23
C VAL A 34 -1.71 -6.38 2.57
N TRP A 35 -2.51 -5.31 2.57
CA TRP A 35 -2.84 -4.52 3.75
C TRP A 35 -4.33 -4.66 4.05
N ILE A 36 -4.68 -4.87 5.31
CA ILE A 36 -6.06 -5.07 5.74
C ILE A 36 -6.47 -4.01 6.76
N GLY A 37 -7.59 -3.35 6.49
CA GLY A 37 -8.16 -2.33 7.36
C GLY A 37 -8.83 -2.93 8.59
N SER A 38 -9.31 -2.03 9.45
CA SER A 38 -10.14 -2.42 10.58
C SER A 38 -11.58 -2.68 10.11
N CYS A 39 -12.31 -3.51 10.86
CA CYS A 39 -13.76 -3.63 10.71
C CYS A 39 -14.40 -2.28 11.11
N VAL A 40 -14.99 -1.58 10.14
CA VAL A 40 -15.64 -0.28 10.36
C VAL A 40 -17.09 -0.31 9.88
N PRO A 41 -17.99 0.49 10.47
CA PRO A 41 -19.35 0.63 9.95
C PRO A 41 -19.32 1.04 8.48
N SER A 42 -20.18 0.43 7.66
CA SER A 42 -20.30 0.81 6.26
C SER A 42 -20.85 2.23 6.14
N THR A 43 -20.07 3.15 5.58
CA THR A 43 -20.50 4.52 5.26
C THR A 43 -20.61 4.67 3.75
N GLY A 44 -21.81 4.68 3.18
CA GLY A 44 -22.01 4.75 1.71
C GLY A 44 -23.33 4.17 1.25
N GLU A 45 -23.40 3.67 0.00
CA GLU A 45 -24.51 2.86 -0.54
C GLU A 45 -24.74 1.64 0.38
N ALA A 46 -25.49 1.86 1.45
CA ALA A 46 -25.67 0.87 2.51
C ALA A 46 -26.50 -0.29 1.98
N ILE A 47 -25.91 -1.48 2.00
CA ILE A 47 -26.61 -2.75 1.76
C ILE A 47 -27.49 -3.07 3.00
N GLY A 48 -27.18 -2.50 4.17
CA GLY A 48 -27.98 -2.52 5.39
C GLY A 48 -27.42 -1.62 6.52
N PRO A 49 -28.24 -1.22 7.51
CA PRO A 49 -27.86 -0.29 8.59
C PRO A 49 -26.91 -0.89 9.66
N THR A 50 -26.65 -2.20 9.61
CA THR A 50 -25.78 -2.92 10.55
C THR A 50 -24.49 -3.43 9.90
N ASP A 51 -24.32 -3.17 8.60
CA ASP A 51 -23.23 -3.71 7.82
C ASP A 51 -21.90 -3.03 8.15
N HIS A 52 -20.84 -3.82 8.14
CA HIS A 52 -19.48 -3.38 8.34
C HIS A 52 -18.64 -3.78 7.13
N THR A 53 -17.57 -3.04 6.89
CA THR A 53 -16.65 -3.31 5.79
C THR A 53 -15.23 -3.46 6.31
N ILE A 54 -14.46 -4.27 5.60
CA ILE A 54 -13.00 -4.31 5.70
C ILE A 54 -12.47 -4.04 4.30
N ASP A 55 -11.65 -3.00 4.18
CA ASP A 55 -10.89 -2.76 2.96
C ASP A 55 -9.59 -3.56 2.98
N LYS A 56 -9.33 -4.24 1.87
CA LYS A 56 -8.10 -4.98 1.61
C LYS A 56 -7.41 -4.35 0.41
N PHE A 57 -6.18 -3.88 0.63
CA PHE A 57 -5.33 -3.30 -0.40
C PHE A 57 -4.27 -4.29 -0.81
N THR A 58 -4.29 -4.71 -2.08
CA THR A 58 -3.20 -5.48 -2.67
C THR A 58 -2.33 -4.55 -3.49
N ILE A 59 -1.08 -4.34 -3.04
CA ILE A 59 -0.12 -3.45 -3.67
C ILE A 59 0.98 -4.25 -4.34
N SER A 60 1.12 -4.07 -5.66
CA SER A 60 2.14 -4.74 -6.47
C SER A 60 3.05 -3.70 -7.15
N PRO A 61 4.37 -3.76 -6.96
CA PRO A 61 5.28 -2.81 -7.58
C PRO A 61 5.34 -3.06 -9.09
N THR A 62 5.30 -1.97 -9.87
CA THR A 62 5.47 -2.03 -11.33
C THR A 62 6.80 -1.45 -11.78
N SER A 63 7.37 -0.52 -11.01
CA SER A 63 8.72 0.01 -11.21
C SER A 63 9.32 0.48 -9.88
N ALA A 64 10.43 1.21 -9.92
CA ALA A 64 11.02 1.77 -8.71
C ALA A 64 10.12 2.81 -8.01
N THR A 65 9.34 3.59 -8.77
CA THR A 65 8.50 4.68 -8.26
C THR A 65 7.02 4.49 -8.55
N THR A 66 6.63 3.38 -9.17
CA THR A 66 5.23 3.11 -9.51
C THR A 66 4.77 1.74 -9.04
N PHE A 67 3.49 1.63 -8.70
CA PHE A 67 2.85 0.39 -8.27
C PHE A 67 1.37 0.37 -8.67
N THR A 68 0.80 -0.84 -8.76
CA THR A 68 -0.65 -1.01 -8.82
C THR A 68 -1.21 -1.20 -7.42
N LEU A 69 -2.41 -0.65 -7.20
CA LEU A 69 -3.21 -0.82 -6.00
C LEU A 69 -4.56 -1.41 -6.41
N ALA A 70 -4.85 -2.63 -5.96
CA ALA A 70 -6.18 -3.22 -6.05
C ALA A 70 -6.88 -3.09 -4.70
N ILE A 71 -8.09 -2.56 -4.71
CA ILE A 71 -8.91 -2.37 -3.51
C ILE A 71 -10.08 -3.34 -3.54
N ASP A 72 -10.09 -4.28 -2.61
CA ASP A 72 -11.23 -5.17 -2.37
C ASP A 72 -11.94 -4.72 -1.10
N THR A 73 -13.20 -4.29 -1.23
CA THR A 73 -14.03 -4.02 -0.06
C THR A 73 -14.82 -5.28 0.28
N VAL A 74 -14.53 -5.85 1.45
CA VAL A 74 -15.21 -7.04 1.97
C VAL A 74 -16.36 -6.58 2.86
N TYR A 75 -17.56 -7.09 2.62
CA TYR A 75 -18.77 -6.72 3.37
C TYR A 75 -19.11 -7.79 4.40
N TYR A 76 -19.50 -7.34 5.58
CA TYR A 76 -19.91 -8.16 6.70
C TYR A 76 -21.26 -7.68 7.26
N THR A 77 -22.13 -8.61 7.63
CA THR A 77 -23.47 -8.32 8.19
C THR A 77 -23.48 -8.09 9.70
N ASN A 78 -22.33 -8.19 10.37
CA ASN A 78 -22.24 -7.99 11.80
C ASN A 78 -21.05 -7.13 12.20
N SER A 79 -21.18 -6.49 13.36
CA SER A 79 -20.17 -5.60 13.96
C SER A 79 -18.85 -6.27 14.31
N THR A 80 -18.80 -7.60 14.25
CA THR A 80 -17.61 -8.39 14.53
C THR A 80 -16.84 -8.82 13.27
N CYS A 81 -17.34 -8.49 12.08
CA CYS A 81 -16.77 -8.92 10.79
C CYS A 81 -16.48 -10.44 10.72
N ASN A 82 -17.42 -11.25 11.21
CA ASN A 82 -17.26 -12.72 11.28
C ASN A 82 -17.95 -13.47 10.14
N VAL A 83 -18.87 -12.83 9.42
CA VAL A 83 -19.65 -13.44 8.32
C VAL A 83 -19.50 -12.61 7.06
N VAL A 84 -18.80 -13.15 6.07
CA VAL A 84 -18.56 -12.49 4.77
C VAL A 84 -19.80 -12.64 3.90
N ASN A 85 -20.41 -11.53 3.52
CA ASN A 85 -21.55 -11.51 2.60
C ASN A 85 -21.15 -11.36 1.13
N GLY A 86 -19.91 -10.92 0.88
CA GLY A 86 -19.37 -10.78 -0.47
C GLY A 86 -18.09 -9.95 -0.50
N ILE A 87 -17.39 -10.02 -1.63
CA ILE A 87 -16.24 -9.16 -1.96
C ILE A 87 -16.64 -8.34 -3.17
N ARG A 88 -16.61 -7.00 -3.06
CA ARG A 88 -16.70 -6.11 -4.22
C ARG A 88 -15.27 -5.66 -4.53
N PRO A 89 -14.69 -6.04 -5.67
CA PRO A 89 -13.49 -5.39 -6.15
C PRO A 89 -13.90 -3.95 -6.47
N THR A 90 -13.40 -3.01 -5.68
CA THR A 90 -13.86 -1.63 -5.76
C THR A 90 -13.17 -1.01 -6.97
N TYR A 91 -11.84 -0.97 -7.06
CA TYR A 91 -11.12 -0.50 -8.27
C TYR A 91 -9.67 -1.00 -8.33
N VAL A 92 -9.03 -0.90 -9.50
CA VAL A 92 -7.57 -1.03 -9.66
C VAL A 92 -7.00 0.31 -10.14
N LEU A 93 -5.96 0.78 -9.45
CA LEU A 93 -5.32 2.07 -9.66
C LEU A 93 -3.84 1.88 -10.02
N ASN A 94 -3.34 2.68 -10.95
CA ASN A 94 -1.91 2.92 -11.15
C ASN A 94 -1.47 4.09 -10.28
N ILE A 95 -0.44 3.88 -9.46
CA ILE A 95 0.07 4.84 -8.50
C ILE A 95 1.51 5.21 -8.85
N SER A 96 1.85 6.49 -8.77
CA SER A 96 3.21 7.02 -8.95
C SER A 96 3.63 7.86 -7.76
N ILE A 97 4.79 7.55 -7.17
CA ILE A 97 5.39 8.32 -6.09
C ILE A 97 6.02 9.59 -6.68
N LEU A 98 5.59 10.75 -6.20
CA LEU A 98 6.06 12.06 -6.65
C LEU A 98 7.17 12.63 -5.76
N GLY A 99 7.21 12.24 -4.49
CA GLY A 99 8.21 12.71 -3.52
C GLY A 99 7.83 12.33 -2.10
N ASN A 100 8.66 12.71 -1.13
CA ASN A 100 8.40 12.48 0.28
C ASN A 100 8.71 13.71 1.14
N LYS A 101 8.11 13.76 2.33
CA LYS A 101 8.31 14.83 3.30
C LYS A 101 8.20 14.29 4.73
N ALA A 102 9.03 14.79 5.62
CA ALA A 102 8.88 14.57 7.05
C ALA A 102 7.77 15.48 7.60
N ILE A 103 6.82 14.91 8.33
CA ILE A 103 5.71 15.62 8.98
C ILE A 103 5.79 15.48 10.50
N ALA A 104 4.89 16.17 11.20
CA ALA A 104 4.79 16.12 12.66
C ALA A 104 4.71 14.68 13.20
N GLY A 105 5.33 14.44 14.36
CA GLY A 105 5.41 13.10 14.96
C GLY A 105 6.49 12.18 14.36
N GLY A 106 7.44 12.73 13.60
CA GLY A 106 8.62 11.99 13.12
C GLY A 106 8.32 11.01 11.99
N LYS A 107 7.21 11.20 11.27
CA LYS A 107 6.80 10.34 10.15
C LYS A 107 7.27 10.92 8.83
N THR A 108 7.66 10.06 7.90
CA THR A 108 7.94 10.44 6.50
C THR A 108 6.81 9.93 5.62
N VAL A 109 6.08 10.85 4.99
CA VAL A 109 4.97 10.54 4.07
C VAL A 109 5.43 10.64 2.63
N ASP A 110 4.88 9.79 1.78
CA ASP A 110 5.09 9.84 0.33
C ASP A 110 3.83 10.43 -0.33
N LYS A 111 4.04 11.49 -1.11
CA LYS A 111 3.00 12.05 -1.96
C LYS A 111 2.94 11.22 -3.22
N VAL A 112 1.76 10.71 -3.54
CA VAL A 112 1.57 9.90 -4.74
C VAL A 112 0.40 10.43 -5.57
N PHE A 113 0.50 10.19 -6.86
CA PHE A 113 -0.55 10.46 -7.82
C PHE A 113 -1.17 9.15 -8.27
N TYR A 114 -2.50 9.09 -8.38
CA TYR A 114 -3.18 7.90 -8.85
C TYR A 114 -3.99 8.13 -10.11
N SER A 115 -4.15 7.06 -10.86
CA SER A 115 -5.00 7.03 -12.06
C SER A 115 -5.71 5.70 -12.10
N ARG A 116 -6.99 5.71 -12.42
CA ARG A 116 -7.73 4.46 -12.57
C ARG A 116 -7.33 3.81 -13.89
N ILE A 117 -6.98 2.53 -13.85
CA ILE A 117 -6.52 1.81 -15.05
C ILE A 117 -7.62 1.88 -16.13
N GLY A 118 -7.25 2.37 -17.32
CA GLY A 118 -8.16 2.52 -18.46
C GLY A 118 -9.07 3.75 -18.44
N SER A 119 -8.85 4.71 -17.53
CA SER A 119 -9.60 5.97 -17.47
C SER A 119 -8.69 7.14 -17.05
N SER A 120 -9.23 8.37 -17.04
CA SER A 120 -8.48 9.58 -16.67
C SER A 120 -7.96 9.55 -15.23
N SER A 121 -6.97 10.42 -14.96
CA SER A 121 -6.32 10.52 -13.66
C SER A 121 -7.26 10.95 -12.53
N PHE A 122 -7.00 10.46 -11.32
CA PHE A 122 -7.73 10.81 -10.11
C PHE A 122 -6.76 11.30 -9.05
N GLY A 123 -6.92 12.56 -8.62
CA GLY A 123 -6.43 13.05 -7.33
C GLY A 123 -4.96 12.83 -6.97
N ASN A 124 -4.63 13.23 -5.74
CA ASN A 124 -3.39 12.86 -5.07
C ASN A 124 -3.79 12.05 -3.83
N ALA A 125 -3.02 11.04 -3.49
CA ALA A 125 -3.13 10.34 -2.22
C ALA A 125 -1.79 10.44 -1.49
N ILE A 126 -1.83 10.35 -0.17
CA ILE A 126 -0.63 10.51 0.65
C ILE A 126 -0.53 9.33 1.59
N PHE A 127 0.57 8.60 1.50
CA PHE A 127 0.75 7.33 2.19
C PHE A 127 1.92 7.40 3.17
N TYR A 128 1.77 6.73 4.29
CA TYR A 128 2.86 6.38 5.21
C TYR A 128 2.90 4.87 5.41
N THR A 129 4.10 4.28 5.42
CA THR A 129 4.27 2.90 5.91
C THR A 129 5.61 2.72 6.62
N ASN A 130 5.62 1.88 7.65
CA ASN A 130 6.84 1.39 8.31
C ASN A 130 7.08 -0.10 8.08
N GLY A 131 6.35 -0.72 7.14
CA GLY A 131 6.40 -2.16 6.87
C GLY A 131 5.46 -3.01 7.73
N ALA A 132 4.99 -2.52 8.89
CA ALA A 132 4.00 -3.19 9.73
C ALA A 132 2.58 -2.67 9.48
N TYR A 133 2.45 -1.36 9.29
CA TYR A 133 1.17 -0.72 8.97
C TYR A 133 1.29 0.29 7.82
N LEU A 134 0.15 0.56 7.19
CA LEU A 134 -0.08 1.56 6.15
C LEU A 134 -1.10 2.58 6.66
N GLN A 135 -0.86 3.87 6.47
CA GLN A 135 -1.78 4.95 6.80
C GLN A 135 -1.99 5.87 5.60
N LEU A 136 -3.22 6.36 5.45
CA LEU A 136 -3.64 7.30 4.41
C LEU A 136 -3.86 8.70 5.01
N GLY A 137 -3.57 9.75 4.24
CA GLY A 137 -3.75 11.15 4.62
C GLY A 137 -4.64 11.96 3.67
N ASP A 138 -5.42 11.31 2.81
CA ASP A 138 -6.21 11.92 1.73
C ASP A 138 -7.41 12.79 2.18
N ASP A 139 -7.86 12.68 3.42
CA ASP A 139 -8.94 13.52 3.97
C ASP A 139 -8.44 14.62 4.95
N ALA A 140 -7.12 14.72 5.20
CA ALA A 140 -6.57 15.56 6.27
C ALA A 140 -6.26 16.98 5.76
N PRO A 141 -6.16 18.00 6.64
CA PRO A 141 -5.66 19.31 6.23
C PRO A 141 -4.28 19.20 5.59
N PHE A 142 -4.06 19.93 4.51
CA PHE A 142 -2.82 19.91 3.74
C PHE A 142 -2.06 21.23 3.85
N ASP A 143 -0.73 21.14 3.83
CA ASP A 143 0.14 22.28 3.66
C ASP A 143 0.15 22.80 2.20
N ALA A 144 0.88 23.90 1.96
CA ALA A 144 0.98 24.53 0.64
C ALA A 144 1.61 23.64 -0.45
N GLU A 145 2.36 22.61 -0.06
CA GLU A 145 2.97 21.64 -0.97
C GLU A 145 2.04 20.43 -1.21
N GLY A 146 0.90 20.38 -0.51
CA GLY A 146 -0.08 19.31 -0.59
C GLY A 146 0.31 18.07 0.20
N TYR A 147 1.07 18.21 1.29
CA TYR A 147 1.32 17.15 2.27
C TYR A 147 0.36 17.29 3.46
N PRO A 148 -0.05 16.19 4.10
CA PRO A 148 -1.02 16.26 5.18
C PRO A 148 -0.31 16.74 6.45
N GLU A 149 -0.94 17.63 7.19
CA GLU A 149 -0.43 18.09 8.49
C GLU A 149 -0.49 16.98 9.54
N THR A 150 -1.48 16.09 9.41
CA THR A 150 -1.71 14.93 10.27
C THR A 150 -2.15 13.73 9.45
N LEU A 151 -1.83 12.51 9.90
CA LEU A 151 -2.38 11.28 9.31
C LEU A 151 -3.62 10.83 10.07
N TYR A 152 -4.54 10.16 9.36
CA TYR A 152 -5.66 9.51 10.03
C TYR A 152 -5.22 8.37 10.95
N PRO A 153 -5.98 8.12 12.03
CA PRO A 153 -5.75 6.97 12.88
C PRO A 153 -6.05 5.63 12.18
N ASN A 154 -6.78 5.64 11.04
CA ASN A 154 -7.04 4.44 10.26
C ASN A 154 -5.72 3.82 9.78
N GLN A 155 -5.41 2.65 10.33
CA GLN A 155 -4.23 1.85 10.02
C GLN A 155 -4.66 0.57 9.34
N PHE A 156 -3.98 0.24 8.25
CA PHE A 156 -4.09 -1.03 7.58
C PHE A 156 -2.89 -1.87 7.98
N ASN A 157 -3.13 -3.07 8.49
CA ASN A 157 -2.07 -3.98 8.94
C ASN A 157 -1.61 -4.86 7.79
N LYS A 158 -0.33 -5.17 7.74
CA LYS A 158 0.19 -6.10 6.73
C LYS A 158 -0.27 -7.54 7.05
N LEU A 159 -0.76 -8.26 6.04
CA LEU A 159 -1.04 -9.70 6.12
C LEU A 159 0.23 -10.55 5.95
#